data_AF-A0A6I8LK91-F1
#
_entry.id   AF-A0A6I8LK91-F1
#
_cell.length_a   1.000
_cell.length_b   1.000
_cell.length_c   1.000
_cell.angle_alpha   90.00
_cell.angle_beta   90.00
_cell.angle_gamma   90.00
#
_symmetry.space_group_name_H-M   'P 1'
#
loop_
_entity.id
_entity.type
_entity.pdbx_description
1 polymer ?
#
loop_
_entity_poly.entity_id
_entity_poly.type
_entity_poly.pdbx_seq_one_letter_code
_entity_poly.pdbx_strand_id
1 'polypeptide(L)'
;MEIVDTLFQVGLPTLAGLFVFLAYLRPTIRLLNRTIHRRFKITRLVRATWMVLTFLSYGRSRTELYRAACMRVEAELLHPRPERPDRWEYRRRSDFRLDLEDYRKSLREWHRKIDSLADNLMRKSDKNKIVVDTCFAISDVQDEIMGYFRVRLAENAKVDANPEVFMSEVHVQEAFVAPLQLLSGLLGKYDEDWPKLIEGHRATVDELDDSLGDIRSFQAFLFTCWLTWGPSIPFGTCKRWGGHNVMQLGYGDESNSIALAVRSADEPHPPRVARGGHVVLAEGWQVTGVIKTTAALDRLKLCSAQTEVLRGEQNQLMLEASAPINAPSEAESIYYSAYIWVIIVLCDADGRPRHSEPWKNMLTFFEHGNVADDSTYLMLKRQLASKVRTSLESILREHPDLILSFACAIDECGCGEPIRYPAPPGESMRELLFAESWLTRLDAEGRRDRMRTALTGKARVAHAACKLPNTVSGYQKDQVSRTGPQPIDRRYPEVLVG
;
A
#
# COMPACT_ATOMS: atom_id res chain seq x y z
N MET A 1 18.18 64.17 22.50
CA MET A 1 18.53 62.97 23.29
C MET A 1 17.28 62.24 23.78
N GLU A 2 16.26 62.92 24.31
CA GLU A 2 15.02 62.28 24.82
C GLU A 2 14.27 61.39 23.80
N ILE A 3 14.24 61.75 22.52
CA ILE A 3 13.59 60.92 21.48
C ILE A 3 14.35 59.60 21.25
N VAL A 4 15.68 59.62 21.37
CA VAL A 4 16.52 58.43 21.18
C VAL A 4 16.38 57.48 22.37
N ASP A 5 16.31 58.02 23.59
CA ASP A 5 16.08 57.21 24.80
C ASP A 5 14.68 56.58 24.83
N THR A 6 13.65 57.29 24.36
CA THR A 6 12.29 56.75 24.29
C THR A 6 12.18 55.65 23.22
N LEU A 7 12.87 55.82 22.08
CA LEU A 7 12.90 54.83 21.00
C LEU A 7 13.66 53.56 21.41
N PHE A 8 14.72 53.69 22.22
CA PHE A 8 15.46 52.55 22.77
C PHE A 8 14.74 51.87 23.93
N GLN A 9 14.11 52.61 24.85
CA GLN A 9 13.43 52.05 26.02
C GLN A 9 12.11 51.36 25.68
N VAL A 10 11.36 51.84 24.68
CA VAL A 10 10.06 51.24 24.29
C VAL A 10 10.17 50.44 23.00
N GLY A 11 10.94 50.91 22.02
CA GLY A 11 11.06 50.26 20.72
C GLY A 11 11.81 48.92 20.77
N LEU A 12 12.90 48.83 21.53
CA LEU A 12 13.70 47.60 21.60
C LEU A 12 12.95 46.45 22.28
N PRO A 13 12.28 46.63 23.43
CA PRO A 13 11.46 45.56 24.04
C PRO A 13 10.27 45.16 23.16
N THR A 14 9.64 46.12 22.48
CA THR A 14 8.52 45.84 21.56
C THR A 14 8.98 44.99 20.37
N LEU A 15 10.12 45.33 19.77
CA LEU A 15 10.73 44.55 18.69
C LEU A 15 11.18 43.16 19.15
N ALA A 16 11.78 43.07 20.35
CA ALA A 16 12.16 41.79 20.95
C ALA A 16 10.93 40.91 21.23
N GLY A 17 9.86 41.48 21.79
CA GLY A 17 8.58 40.80 22.01
C GLY A 17 7.94 40.30 20.71
N LEU A 18 7.94 41.14 19.67
CA LEU A 18 7.48 40.75 18.34
C LEU A 18 8.33 39.62 17.74
N PHE A 19 9.65 39.68 17.90
CA PHE A 19 10.55 38.63 17.41
C PHE A 19 10.32 37.30 18.15
N VAL A 20 10.15 37.33 19.47
CA VAL A 20 9.82 36.15 20.28
C VAL A 20 8.45 35.59 19.85
N PHE A 21 7.46 36.45 19.63
CA PHE A 21 6.14 36.05 19.14
C PHE A 21 6.20 35.42 17.74
N LEU A 22 6.96 36.00 16.82
CA LEU A 22 7.16 35.42 15.48
C LEU A 22 7.95 34.11 15.54
N ALA A 23 8.96 34.01 16.40
CA ALA A 23 9.72 32.78 16.61
C ALA A 23 8.83 31.66 17.21
N TYR A 24 7.87 32.05 18.07
CA TYR A 24 6.87 31.16 18.65
C TYR A 24 5.89 30.61 17.60
N LEU A 25 5.44 31.44 16.66
CA LEU A 25 4.51 31.04 15.57
C LEU A 25 5.21 30.42 14.35
N ARG A 26 6.53 30.61 14.21
CA ARG A 26 7.33 30.18 13.06
C ARG A 26 7.12 28.70 12.65
N PRO A 27 7.08 27.71 13.57
CA PRO A 27 6.73 26.32 13.26
C PRO A 27 5.45 26.16 12.45
N THR A 28 4.37 26.79 12.93
CA THR A 28 3.03 26.72 12.37
C THR A 28 2.96 27.44 11.02
N ILE A 29 3.55 28.63 10.92
CA ILE A 29 3.62 29.39 9.67
C ILE A 29 4.39 28.61 8.61
N ARG A 30 5.52 27.99 8.97
CA ARG A 30 6.34 27.19 8.05
C ARG A 30 5.61 25.94 7.56
N LEU A 31 4.88 25.26 8.44
CA LEU A 31 4.06 24.11 8.08
C LEU A 31 3.08 24.50 6.96
N LEU A 32 2.20 25.48 7.23
CA LEU A 32 1.18 25.95 6.29
C LEU A 32 1.79 26.45 4.97
N ASN A 33 2.92 27.15 5.04
CA ASN A 33 3.60 27.69 3.86
C ASN A 33 4.16 26.59 2.95
N ARG A 34 4.69 25.49 3.52
CA ARG A 34 5.31 24.39 2.76
C ARG A 34 4.33 23.31 2.33
N THR A 35 3.14 23.23 2.94
CA THR A 35 2.11 22.25 2.62
C THR A 35 1.04 22.85 1.71
N ILE A 36 0.21 23.76 2.22
CA ILE A 36 -1.00 24.26 1.53
C ILE A 36 -0.67 25.33 0.48
N HIS A 37 0.24 26.26 0.77
CA HIS A 37 0.40 27.45 -0.06
C HIS A 37 1.44 27.33 -1.19
N ARG A 38 1.76 26.12 -1.68
CA ARG A 38 2.87 25.85 -2.63
C ARG A 38 2.88 26.62 -3.96
N ARG A 39 1.81 27.33 -4.35
CA ARG A 39 1.66 27.93 -5.70
C ARG A 39 2.09 29.40 -5.87
N PHE A 40 2.14 30.26 -4.84
CA PHE A 40 2.49 31.71 -5.00
C PHE A 40 3.43 32.30 -3.91
N LYS A 41 4.66 32.72 -4.24
CA LYS A 41 5.78 32.95 -3.26
C LYS A 41 5.58 34.07 -2.23
N ILE A 42 5.03 35.24 -2.61
CA ILE A 42 4.92 36.41 -1.69
C ILE A 42 3.62 36.38 -0.89
N THR A 43 2.50 36.00 -1.54
CA THR A 43 1.19 35.86 -0.86
C THR A 43 1.17 34.70 0.15
N ARG A 44 2.15 33.79 0.06
CA ARG A 44 2.31 32.57 0.86
C ARG A 44 2.46 32.85 2.35
N LEU A 45 3.46 33.66 2.71
CA LEU A 45 3.80 33.95 4.10
C LEU A 45 2.69 34.77 4.77
N VAL A 46 2.15 35.76 4.06
CA VAL A 46 1.06 36.60 4.57
C VAL A 46 -0.19 35.77 4.87
N ARG A 47 -0.58 34.86 3.96
CA ARG A 47 -1.74 33.97 4.17
C ARG A 47 -1.52 32.99 5.31
N ALA A 48 -0.33 32.37 5.39
CA ALA A 48 0.01 31.48 6.49
C ALA A 48 -0.03 32.22 7.83
N THR A 49 0.58 33.40 7.93
CA THR A 49 0.56 34.24 9.14
C THR A 49 -0.88 34.63 9.52
N TRP A 50 -1.69 35.08 8.56
CA TRP A 50 -3.08 35.43 8.81
C TRP A 50 -3.89 34.24 9.35
N MET A 51 -3.70 33.05 8.78
CA MET A 51 -4.37 31.83 9.24
C MET A 51 -3.91 31.41 10.64
N VAL A 52 -2.63 31.60 10.98
CA VAL A 52 -2.16 31.36 12.35
C VAL A 52 -2.81 32.34 13.35
N LEU A 53 -3.03 33.59 12.95
CA LEU A 53 -3.77 34.54 13.79
C LEU A 53 -5.22 34.10 14.04
N THR A 54 -5.89 33.50 13.04
CA THR A 54 -7.23 32.94 13.27
C THR A 54 -7.23 31.77 14.25
N PHE A 55 -6.13 30.99 14.29
CA PHE A 55 -5.99 29.88 15.24
C PHE A 55 -5.80 30.29 16.70
N LEU A 56 -5.41 31.55 16.98
CA LEU A 56 -5.32 32.07 18.35
C LEU A 56 -6.66 32.04 19.10
N SER A 57 -7.78 31.91 18.38
CA SER A 57 -9.10 31.72 18.97
C SER A 57 -9.33 30.30 19.53
N TYR A 58 -8.58 29.30 19.03
CA TYR A 58 -8.71 27.88 19.43
C TYR A 58 -7.71 27.44 20.49
N GLY A 59 -6.62 28.19 20.67
CA GLY A 59 -5.58 27.87 21.65
C GLY A 59 -4.55 28.96 21.75
N ARG A 60 -3.89 29.04 22.91
CA ARG A 60 -2.83 30.03 23.19
C ARG A 60 -1.47 29.39 23.35
N SER A 61 -1.39 28.05 23.37
CA SER A 61 -0.12 27.34 23.43
C SER A 61 0.43 27.02 22.03
N ARG A 62 1.75 26.87 21.95
CA ARG A 62 2.46 26.62 20.69
C ARG A 62 2.03 25.30 20.08
N THR A 63 1.79 24.31 20.94
CA THR A 63 1.33 22.97 20.59
C THR A 63 -0.11 22.98 20.08
N GLU A 64 -1.02 23.75 20.69
CA GLU A 64 -2.40 23.89 20.21
C GLU A 64 -2.47 24.58 18.84
N LEU A 65 -1.73 25.68 18.63
CA LEU A 65 -1.67 26.35 17.34
C LEU A 65 -1.08 25.46 16.25
N TYR A 66 -0.04 24.70 16.60
CA TYR A 66 0.56 23.74 15.69
C TYR A 66 -0.41 22.61 15.34
N ARG A 67 -1.12 22.06 16.34
CA ARG A 67 -2.16 21.05 16.15
C ARG A 67 -3.30 21.53 15.26
N ALA A 68 -3.78 22.75 15.47
CA ALA A 68 -4.78 23.37 14.61
C ALA A 68 -4.30 23.44 13.14
N ALA A 69 -3.06 23.87 12.92
CA ALA A 69 -2.51 23.87 11.57
C ALA A 69 -2.37 22.46 10.96
N CYS A 70 -1.95 21.46 11.73
CA CYS A 70 -1.93 20.07 11.28
C CYS A 70 -3.32 19.58 10.84
N MET A 71 -4.34 19.76 11.69
CA MET A 71 -5.73 19.37 11.37
C MET A 71 -6.26 20.07 10.12
N ARG A 72 -5.91 21.35 9.94
CA ARG A 72 -6.26 22.10 8.73
C ARG A 72 -5.59 21.52 7.48
N VAL A 73 -4.29 21.21 7.56
CA VAL A 73 -3.54 20.60 6.44
C VAL A 73 -4.13 19.23 6.12
N GLU A 74 -4.37 18.39 7.12
CA GLU A 74 -4.92 17.04 6.95
C GLU A 74 -6.32 17.07 6.30
N ALA A 75 -7.17 18.01 6.71
CA ALA A 75 -8.48 18.22 6.09
C ALA A 75 -8.36 18.65 4.61
N GLU A 76 -7.41 19.53 4.27
CA GLU A 76 -7.20 19.95 2.87
C GLU A 76 -6.54 18.86 2.02
N LEU A 77 -5.73 17.97 2.61
CA LEU A 77 -5.13 16.84 1.89
C LEU A 77 -6.20 15.85 1.44
N LEU A 78 -7.12 15.46 2.33
CA LEU A 78 -8.17 14.49 2.02
C LEU A 78 -9.43 15.11 1.37
N HIS A 79 -9.49 16.44 1.33
CA HIS A 79 -10.47 17.18 0.56
C HIS A 79 -9.75 18.27 -0.24
N PRO A 80 -9.09 17.89 -1.35
CA PRO A 80 -8.29 18.82 -2.12
C PRO A 80 -9.13 19.98 -2.63
N ARG A 81 -8.49 21.13 -2.74
CA ARG A 81 -9.10 22.33 -3.31
C ARG A 81 -9.51 22.04 -4.76
N PRO A 82 -10.72 22.42 -5.20
CA PRO A 82 -11.12 22.26 -6.59
C PRO A 82 -10.12 22.94 -7.52
N GLU A 83 -9.86 22.32 -8.67
CA GLU A 83 -8.96 22.86 -9.67
C GLU A 83 -9.63 23.96 -10.47
N ARG A 84 -8.86 25.01 -10.79
CA ARG A 84 -9.37 26.10 -11.62
C ARG A 84 -9.32 25.65 -13.07
N PRO A 85 -10.41 25.75 -13.85
CA PRO A 85 -10.40 25.37 -15.26
C PRO A 85 -9.35 26.18 -16.03
N ASP A 86 -8.61 25.52 -16.90
CA ASP A 86 -7.65 26.19 -17.78
C ASP A 86 -8.39 26.75 -19.01
N ARG A 87 -8.18 28.03 -19.30
CA ARG A 87 -8.82 28.70 -20.43
C ARG A 87 -8.45 28.03 -21.76
N TRP A 88 -7.28 27.42 -21.87
CA TRP A 88 -6.78 26.82 -23.11
C TRP A 88 -7.45 25.50 -23.48
N GLU A 89 -8.13 24.84 -22.54
CA GLU A 89 -8.86 23.59 -22.78
C GLU A 89 -10.18 23.80 -23.52
N TYR A 90 -10.66 25.05 -23.60
CA TYR A 90 -11.98 25.37 -24.13
C TYR A 90 -11.91 26.01 -25.52
N ARG A 91 -12.60 25.40 -26.49
CA ARG A 91 -12.78 26.00 -27.82
C ARG A 91 -13.69 27.22 -27.81
N ARG A 92 -14.69 27.26 -26.93
CA ARG A 92 -15.66 28.37 -26.81
C ARG A 92 -15.51 29.10 -25.49
N ARG A 93 -15.56 30.42 -25.55
CA ARG A 93 -15.47 31.30 -24.37
C ARG A 93 -16.70 31.18 -23.45
N SER A 94 -17.86 30.79 -23.98
CA SER A 94 -19.07 30.52 -23.19
C SER A 94 -18.84 29.36 -22.23
N ASP A 95 -18.26 28.27 -22.73
CA ASP A 95 -18.09 27.02 -22.01
C ASP A 95 -17.09 27.24 -20.85
N PHE A 96 -15.97 27.94 -21.12
CA PHE A 96 -15.05 28.37 -20.07
C PHE A 96 -15.69 29.26 -18.99
N ARG A 97 -16.65 30.12 -19.36
CA ARG A 97 -17.32 31.00 -18.37
C ARG A 97 -18.24 30.20 -17.45
N LEU A 98 -18.97 29.23 -17.99
CA LEU A 98 -19.83 28.33 -17.21
C LEU A 98 -18.99 27.53 -16.21
N ASP A 99 -17.93 26.87 -16.68
CA ASP A 99 -17.06 26.08 -15.80
C ASP A 99 -16.32 26.95 -14.77
N LEU A 100 -16.02 28.21 -15.09
CA LEU A 100 -15.45 29.16 -14.13
C LEU A 100 -16.47 29.57 -13.05
N GLU A 101 -17.76 29.67 -13.38
CA GLU A 101 -18.83 29.93 -12.42
C GLU A 101 -19.05 28.73 -11.50
N ASP A 102 -19.06 27.52 -12.05
CA ASP A 102 -19.13 26.27 -11.29
C ASP A 102 -17.93 26.11 -10.38
N TYR A 103 -16.71 26.34 -10.88
CA TYR A 103 -15.50 26.38 -10.06
C TYR A 103 -15.61 27.36 -8.88
N ARG A 104 -16.15 28.57 -9.10
CA ARG A 104 -16.33 29.56 -8.01
C ARG A 104 -17.38 29.12 -7.00
N LYS A 105 -18.41 28.38 -7.41
CA LYS A 105 -19.39 27.79 -6.51
C LYS A 105 -18.75 26.67 -5.68
N SER A 106 -18.11 25.71 -6.34
CA SER A 106 -17.38 24.60 -5.71
C SER A 106 -16.30 25.10 -4.76
N LEU A 107 -15.57 26.17 -5.12
CA LEU A 107 -14.57 26.77 -4.24
C LEU A 107 -15.17 27.40 -2.99
N ARG A 108 -16.36 28.01 -3.06
CA ARG A 108 -17.07 28.56 -1.89
C ARG A 108 -17.64 27.45 -1.01
N GLU A 109 -18.12 26.37 -1.59
CA GLU A 109 -18.58 25.18 -0.87
C GLU A 109 -17.41 24.49 -0.18
N TRP A 110 -16.28 24.35 -0.88
CA TRP A 110 -15.04 23.82 -0.35
C TRP A 110 -14.55 24.63 0.86
N HIS A 111 -14.42 25.96 0.76
CA HIS A 111 -14.01 26.79 1.91
C HIS A 111 -14.93 26.58 3.13
N ARG A 112 -16.26 26.61 2.92
CA ARG A 112 -17.23 26.36 4.00
C ARG A 112 -17.06 24.98 4.62
N LYS A 113 -16.84 23.94 3.81
CA LYS A 113 -16.61 22.56 4.26
C LYS A 113 -15.32 22.47 5.09
N ILE A 114 -14.20 22.98 4.59
CA ILE A 114 -12.91 22.88 5.29
C ILE A 114 -12.90 23.75 6.55
N ASP A 115 -13.47 24.95 6.52
CA ASP A 115 -13.56 25.81 7.71
C ASP A 115 -14.41 25.13 8.80
N SER A 116 -15.58 24.60 8.43
CA SER A 116 -16.42 23.84 9.36
C SER A 116 -15.74 22.60 9.89
N LEU A 117 -15.02 21.84 9.05
CA LEU A 117 -14.31 20.64 9.46
C LEU A 117 -13.14 20.96 10.39
N ALA A 118 -12.35 21.98 10.05
CA ALA A 118 -11.24 22.45 10.86
C ALA A 118 -11.72 22.93 12.24
N ASP A 119 -12.79 23.74 12.28
CA ASP A 119 -13.41 24.20 13.52
C ASP A 119 -13.89 23.02 14.38
N ASN A 120 -14.52 22.02 13.74
CA ASN A 120 -15.01 20.81 14.38
C ASN A 120 -13.86 19.97 14.97
N LEU A 121 -12.77 19.78 14.23
CA LEU A 121 -11.59 19.04 14.69
C LEU A 121 -10.90 19.77 15.87
N MET A 122 -10.83 21.10 15.81
CA MET A 122 -10.14 21.93 16.82
C MET A 122 -10.91 22.05 18.14
N ARG A 123 -12.24 21.98 18.13
CA ARG A 123 -13.08 22.10 19.34
C ARG A 123 -13.07 20.86 20.26
N LYS A 124 -12.19 19.88 20.02
CA LYS A 124 -11.98 18.66 20.83
C LYS A 124 -13.28 17.86 21.08
N SER A 125 -14.13 17.76 20.06
CA SER A 125 -15.21 16.77 20.09
C SER A 125 -14.61 15.44 19.60
N ASP A 126 -14.57 14.43 20.46
CA ASP A 126 -14.11 13.06 20.16
C ASP A 126 -14.88 12.38 19.01
N LYS A 127 -15.85 13.07 18.40
CA LYS A 127 -16.69 12.59 17.31
C LYS A 127 -16.30 13.13 15.93
N ASN A 128 -15.41 14.12 15.85
CA ASN A 128 -15.10 14.75 14.57
C ASN A 128 -13.91 14.07 13.90
N LYS A 129 -14.19 13.41 12.77
CA LYS A 129 -13.24 12.65 11.96
C LYS A 129 -13.24 13.24 10.55
N ILE A 130 -12.13 13.11 9.83
CA ILE A 130 -12.11 13.43 8.40
C ILE A 130 -12.78 12.25 7.68
N VAL A 131 -13.93 12.50 7.07
CA VAL A 131 -14.71 11.46 6.39
C VAL A 131 -14.29 11.42 4.93
N VAL A 132 -13.88 10.25 4.46
CA VAL A 132 -13.59 9.98 3.05
C VAL A 132 -14.48 8.85 2.56
N ASP A 133 -14.88 8.90 1.30
CA ASP A 133 -15.80 7.92 0.72
C ASP A 133 -15.11 6.55 0.66
N THR A 134 -13.88 6.50 0.13
CA THR A 134 -13.10 5.27 -0.05
C THR A 134 -11.63 5.45 0.36
N CYS A 135 -10.89 4.35 0.47
CA CYS A 135 -9.43 4.40 0.70
C CYS A 135 -8.65 4.97 -0.51
N PHE A 136 -9.25 5.05 -1.71
CA PHE A 136 -8.63 5.68 -2.88
C PHE A 136 -8.36 7.15 -2.65
N ALA A 137 -9.25 7.85 -1.95
CA ALA A 137 -9.04 9.24 -1.57
C ALA A 137 -7.78 9.45 -0.70
N ILE A 138 -7.25 8.40 -0.07
CA ILE A 138 -5.97 8.42 0.66
C ILE A 138 -4.81 8.10 -0.29
N SER A 139 -4.98 7.07 -1.14
CA SER A 139 -3.97 6.65 -2.13
C SER A 139 -3.64 7.77 -3.13
N ASP A 140 -4.67 8.45 -3.66
CA ASP A 140 -4.56 9.51 -4.66
C ASP A 140 -3.73 10.71 -4.22
N VAL A 141 -3.61 10.92 -2.90
CA VAL A 141 -2.86 12.04 -2.30
C VAL A 141 -1.67 11.57 -1.46
N GLN A 142 -1.21 10.34 -1.70
CA GLN A 142 -0.14 9.71 -0.93
C GLN A 142 1.13 10.57 -0.93
N ASP A 143 1.53 11.10 -2.07
CA ASP A 143 2.75 11.89 -2.20
C ASP A 143 2.68 13.23 -1.45
N GLU A 144 1.51 13.86 -1.44
CA GLU A 144 1.24 15.07 -0.68
C GLU A 144 1.27 14.80 0.83
N ILE A 145 0.68 13.68 1.27
CA ILE A 145 0.73 13.21 2.66
C ILE A 145 2.19 12.95 3.08
N MET A 146 2.96 12.23 2.26
CA MET A 146 4.37 11.97 2.52
C MET A 146 5.19 13.27 2.51
N GLY A 147 4.86 14.22 1.65
CA GLY A 147 5.40 15.57 1.67
C GLY A 147 5.09 16.32 2.98
N TYR A 148 3.88 16.18 3.50
CA TYR A 148 3.46 16.74 4.78
C TYR A 148 4.26 16.15 5.95
N PHE A 149 4.42 14.83 6.02
CA PHE A 149 5.24 14.19 7.05
C PHE A 149 6.72 14.62 6.97
N ARG A 150 7.30 14.72 5.76
CA ARG A 150 8.67 15.26 5.59
C ARG A 150 8.82 16.67 6.15
N VAL A 151 7.83 17.54 5.94
CA VAL A 151 7.83 18.91 6.50
C VAL A 151 7.76 18.88 8.03
N ARG A 152 6.92 18.01 8.62
CA ARG A 152 6.79 17.87 10.08
C ARG A 152 8.08 17.35 10.72
N LEU A 153 8.68 16.33 10.11
CA LEU A 153 9.92 15.73 10.58
C LEU A 153 11.09 16.72 10.55
N ALA A 154 11.26 17.45 9.44
CA ALA A 154 12.38 18.37 9.26
C ALA A 154 12.32 19.62 10.16
N GLU A 155 11.12 20.13 10.44
CA GLU A 155 10.98 21.45 11.06
C GLU A 155 10.54 21.41 12.53
N ASN A 156 9.88 20.34 12.99
CA ASN A 156 9.03 20.42 14.18
C ASN A 156 9.07 19.21 15.12
N ALA A 157 10.07 18.33 15.03
CA ALA A 157 10.27 17.22 15.97
C ALA A 157 10.36 17.65 17.47
N LYS A 158 10.60 18.95 17.73
CA LYS A 158 10.59 19.52 19.09
C LYS A 158 9.20 19.93 19.60
N VAL A 159 8.23 20.12 18.71
CA VAL A 159 6.85 20.53 19.05
C VAL A 159 5.92 19.32 19.08
N ASP A 160 6.26 18.30 18.28
CA ASP A 160 5.44 17.14 18.04
C ASP A 160 6.30 15.88 18.11
N ALA A 161 5.94 14.98 19.02
CA ALA A 161 6.66 13.74 19.27
C ALA A 161 6.46 12.70 18.16
N ASN A 162 5.40 12.82 17.36
CA ASN A 162 5.02 11.85 16.33
C ASN A 162 4.77 12.54 14.98
N PRO A 163 5.81 13.12 14.34
CA PRO A 163 5.66 13.89 13.10
C PRO A 163 5.22 13.06 11.88
N GLU A 164 5.25 11.72 11.99
CA GLU A 164 4.92 10.74 10.95
C GLU A 164 3.49 10.20 11.07
N VAL A 165 2.66 10.79 11.93
CA VAL A 165 1.31 10.33 12.27
C VAL A 165 0.33 11.50 12.15
N PHE A 166 -0.80 11.32 11.48
CA PHE A 166 -1.88 12.32 11.44
C PHE A 166 -2.34 12.69 12.86
N MET A 167 -2.68 13.95 13.08
CA MET A 167 -3.30 14.41 14.32
C MET A 167 -4.81 14.19 14.35
N SER A 168 -5.42 14.00 13.18
CA SER A 168 -6.84 13.74 12.98
C SER A 168 -7.10 12.26 12.70
N GLU A 169 -8.22 11.75 13.19
CA GLU A 169 -8.74 10.46 12.73
C GLU A 169 -9.41 10.60 11.37
N VAL A 170 -9.30 9.53 10.57
CA VAL A 170 -9.91 9.39 9.26
C VAL A 170 -10.95 8.27 9.33
N HIS A 171 -12.14 8.55 8.81
CA HIS A 171 -13.23 7.60 8.69
C HIS A 171 -13.46 7.29 7.21
N VAL A 172 -13.20 6.05 6.81
CA VAL A 172 -13.47 5.54 5.47
C VAL A 172 -14.86 4.92 5.47
N GLN A 173 -15.77 5.49 4.67
CA GLN A 173 -17.18 5.06 4.62
C GLN A 173 -17.35 3.72 3.90
N GLU A 174 -16.63 3.53 2.81
CA GLU A 174 -16.66 2.33 1.98
C GLU A 174 -15.24 1.82 1.82
N ALA A 175 -14.89 0.78 2.57
CA ALA A 175 -13.58 0.18 2.49
C ALA A 175 -13.69 -1.32 2.32
N PHE A 176 -12.91 -1.92 1.42
CA PHE A 176 -12.80 -3.37 1.35
C PHE A 176 -11.68 -3.81 2.29
N VAL A 177 -11.99 -4.65 3.29
CA VAL A 177 -10.97 -5.22 4.18
C VAL A 177 -10.72 -6.65 3.77
N ALA A 178 -9.51 -6.92 3.28
CA ALA A 178 -9.06 -8.26 2.94
C ALA A 178 -8.08 -8.74 4.01
N PRO A 179 -8.33 -9.90 4.67
CA PRO A 179 -7.39 -10.49 5.62
C PRO A 179 -6.26 -11.22 4.87
N LEU A 180 -5.63 -10.49 3.96
CA LEU A 180 -4.48 -10.85 3.17
C LEU A 180 -3.40 -9.81 3.43
N GLN A 181 -2.14 -10.21 3.24
CA GLN A 181 -1.04 -9.26 3.17
C GLN A 181 -0.76 -8.95 1.70
N LEU A 182 -0.81 -7.66 1.36
CA LEU A 182 -0.29 -7.16 0.10
C LEU A 182 1.25 -7.25 0.11
N LEU A 183 1.84 -7.83 -0.95
CA LEU A 183 3.27 -7.75 -1.20
C LEU A 183 3.57 -6.51 -2.06
N SER A 184 4.71 -5.88 -1.83
CA SER A 184 5.19 -4.75 -2.61
C SER A 184 5.28 -5.10 -4.10
N GLY A 185 4.60 -4.33 -4.94
CA GLY A 185 4.67 -4.45 -6.39
C GLY A 185 5.98 -3.91 -6.95
N LEU A 186 6.28 -4.28 -8.20
CA LEU A 186 7.42 -3.71 -8.92
C LEU A 186 7.09 -2.33 -9.49
N LEU A 187 5.84 -2.05 -9.86
CA LEU A 187 5.45 -0.75 -10.42
C LEU A 187 5.64 0.40 -9.44
N GLY A 188 5.13 0.26 -8.21
CA GLY A 188 5.35 1.26 -7.16
C GLY A 188 6.84 1.47 -6.86
N LYS A 189 7.63 0.39 -6.87
CA LYS A 189 9.09 0.46 -6.66
C LYS A 189 9.81 1.24 -7.76
N TYR A 190 9.41 1.06 -9.02
CA TYR A 190 10.04 1.71 -10.16
C TYR A 190 9.36 3.03 -10.56
N ASP A 191 8.40 3.54 -9.78
CA ASP A 191 7.65 4.78 -10.10
C ASP A 191 7.00 4.68 -11.49
N GLU A 192 6.42 3.51 -11.78
CA GLU A 192 5.84 3.15 -13.09
C GLU A 192 6.81 3.24 -14.29
N ASP A 193 8.13 3.27 -14.04
CA ASP A 193 9.18 3.24 -15.06
C ASP A 193 9.29 1.85 -15.70
N TRP A 194 8.42 1.60 -16.68
CA TRP A 194 8.38 0.36 -17.46
C TRP A 194 9.74 -0.02 -18.08
N PRO A 195 10.52 0.90 -18.68
CA PRO A 195 11.86 0.58 -19.15
C PRO A 195 12.77 -0.03 -18.07
N LYS A 196 12.80 0.54 -16.86
CA LYS A 196 13.60 -0.04 -15.75
C LYS A 196 13.11 -1.42 -15.33
N LEU A 197 11.80 -1.62 -15.29
CA LEU A 197 11.20 -2.91 -14.97
C LEU A 197 11.60 -3.98 -16.00
N ILE A 198 11.52 -3.64 -17.30
CA ILE A 198 11.90 -4.53 -18.40
C ILE A 198 13.40 -4.87 -18.34
N GLU A 199 14.25 -3.89 -18.04
CA GLU A 199 15.70 -4.12 -17.92
C GLU A 199 16.02 -5.03 -16.73
N GLY A 200 15.38 -4.83 -15.59
CA GLY A 200 15.50 -5.72 -14.43
C GLY A 200 15.04 -7.16 -14.72
N HIS A 201 13.99 -7.31 -15.52
CA HIS A 201 13.54 -8.61 -16.01
C HIS A 201 14.59 -9.29 -16.90
N ARG A 202 15.16 -8.59 -17.89
CA ARG A 202 16.23 -9.14 -18.76
C ARG A 202 17.43 -9.61 -17.95
N ALA A 203 17.90 -8.77 -17.02
CA ALA A 203 19.00 -9.11 -16.13
C ALA A 203 18.67 -10.32 -15.20
N THR A 204 17.39 -10.61 -14.96
CA THR A 204 16.96 -11.81 -14.24
C THR A 204 17.13 -13.07 -15.09
N VAL A 205 16.74 -12.99 -16.37
CA VAL A 205 16.82 -14.11 -17.32
C VAL A 205 18.27 -14.49 -17.58
N ASP A 206 19.15 -13.51 -17.81
CA ASP A 206 20.56 -13.73 -18.18
C ASP A 206 21.38 -14.43 -17.08
N GLU A 207 21.01 -14.29 -15.79
CA GLU A 207 21.73 -14.92 -14.68
C GLU A 207 21.36 -16.39 -14.47
N LEU A 208 20.16 -16.80 -14.87
CA LEU A 208 19.61 -18.11 -14.53
C LEU A 208 20.17 -19.26 -15.40
N ASP A 209 21.37 -19.12 -15.96
CA ASP A 209 21.96 -20.12 -16.86
C ASP A 209 22.41 -21.39 -16.11
N ASP A 210 21.45 -22.28 -15.85
CA ASP A 210 21.65 -23.59 -15.22
C ASP A 210 21.19 -24.74 -16.12
N SER A 211 21.35 -24.59 -17.44
CA SER A 211 20.97 -25.54 -18.51
C SER A 211 19.46 -25.79 -18.67
N LEU A 212 18.60 -25.04 -17.96
CA LEU A 212 17.15 -25.13 -18.12
C LEU A 212 16.58 -24.24 -19.24
N GLY A 213 17.42 -23.46 -19.92
CA GLY A 213 17.07 -22.73 -21.15
C GLY A 213 15.75 -21.96 -21.04
N ASP A 214 14.81 -22.27 -21.94
CA ASP A 214 13.50 -21.60 -22.07
C ASP A 214 12.66 -21.65 -20.78
N ILE A 215 12.83 -22.67 -19.92
CA ILE A 215 12.14 -22.72 -18.62
C ILE A 215 12.54 -21.54 -17.75
N ARG A 216 13.78 -21.06 -17.83
CA ARG A 216 14.25 -19.93 -17.02
C ARG A 216 13.66 -18.63 -17.47
N SER A 217 13.61 -18.41 -18.78
CA SER A 217 12.87 -17.29 -19.37
C SER A 217 11.40 -17.32 -18.95
N PHE A 218 10.75 -18.49 -19.03
CA PHE A 218 9.36 -18.65 -18.60
C PHE A 218 9.16 -18.44 -17.10
N GLN A 219 10.05 -18.97 -16.27
CA GLN A 219 10.02 -18.84 -14.81
C GLN A 219 10.20 -17.38 -14.37
N ALA A 220 11.21 -16.70 -14.92
CA ALA A 220 11.44 -15.28 -14.67
C ALA A 220 10.25 -14.43 -15.13
N PHE A 221 9.68 -14.74 -16.30
CA PHE A 221 8.48 -14.07 -16.81
C PHE A 221 7.30 -14.22 -15.83
N LEU A 222 6.98 -15.45 -15.42
CA LEU A 222 5.90 -15.71 -14.46
C LEU A 222 6.12 -14.99 -13.14
N PHE A 223 7.35 -15.02 -12.61
CA PHE A 223 7.68 -14.40 -11.32
C PHE A 223 7.61 -12.88 -11.38
N THR A 224 8.22 -12.28 -12.41
CA THR A 224 8.16 -10.82 -12.62
C THR A 224 6.73 -10.36 -12.81
N CYS A 225 5.94 -10.99 -13.69
CA CYS A 225 4.56 -10.59 -13.94
C CYS A 225 3.64 -10.76 -12.72
N TRP A 226 3.83 -11.83 -11.93
CA TRP A 226 3.11 -12.02 -10.68
C TRP A 226 3.41 -10.90 -9.68
N LEU A 227 4.65 -10.40 -9.64
CA LEU A 227 5.06 -9.31 -8.75
C LEU A 227 4.80 -7.90 -9.29
N THR A 228 4.59 -7.71 -10.59
CA THR A 228 4.48 -6.38 -11.22
C THR A 228 3.53 -5.46 -10.45
N TRP A 229 2.38 -5.99 -10.04
CA TRP A 229 1.28 -5.24 -9.43
C TRP A 229 1.13 -5.43 -7.91
N GLY A 230 1.99 -6.22 -7.27
CA GLY A 230 1.93 -6.45 -5.82
C GLY A 230 0.83 -7.45 -5.43
N PRO A 231 1.12 -8.76 -5.46
CA PRO A 231 0.11 -9.79 -5.19
C PRO A 231 -0.15 -9.91 -3.69
N SER A 232 -1.36 -10.35 -3.34
CA SER A 232 -1.75 -10.61 -1.95
C SER A 232 -1.52 -12.06 -1.54
N ILE A 233 -1.12 -12.29 -0.28
CA ILE A 233 -0.85 -13.61 0.28
C ILE A 233 -1.72 -13.91 1.51
N PRO A 234 -2.11 -15.19 1.73
CA PRO A 234 -2.97 -15.54 2.85
C PRO A 234 -2.22 -15.55 4.19
N PHE A 235 -2.94 -15.16 5.25
CA PHE A 235 -2.49 -15.39 6.61
C PHE A 235 -2.59 -16.86 6.98
N GLY A 236 -1.55 -17.37 7.64
CA GLY A 236 -1.54 -18.71 8.24
C GLY A 236 -1.77 -18.67 9.74
N THR A 237 -2.00 -19.84 10.34
CA THR A 237 -2.04 -20.00 11.80
C THR A 237 -0.65 -20.26 12.41
N CYS A 238 0.40 -20.34 11.58
CA CYS A 238 1.75 -20.58 12.07
C CYS A 238 2.27 -19.40 12.92
N LYS A 239 3.22 -19.69 13.82
CA LYS A 239 3.81 -18.70 14.74
C LYS A 239 4.39 -17.46 14.05
N ARG A 240 4.71 -17.52 12.75
CA ARG A 240 5.25 -16.38 12.00
C ARG A 240 4.23 -15.25 11.84
N TRP A 241 2.95 -15.58 11.86
CA TRP A 241 1.81 -14.67 11.82
C TRP A 241 1.31 -14.30 13.23
N GLY A 242 2.03 -14.67 14.29
CA GLY A 242 1.73 -14.23 15.65
C GLY A 242 2.12 -12.77 15.85
N GLY A 243 1.22 -11.97 16.43
CA GLY A 243 1.40 -10.53 16.64
C GLY A 243 0.35 -9.71 15.88
N HIS A 244 0.59 -8.41 15.79
CA HIS A 244 -0.21 -7.49 15.00
C HIS A 244 -0.05 -7.81 13.51
N ASN A 245 -1.18 -7.83 12.81
CA ASN A 245 -1.21 -8.08 11.38
C ASN A 245 -1.59 -6.80 10.64
N VAL A 246 -0.90 -6.57 9.52
CA VAL A 246 -1.23 -5.54 8.54
C VAL A 246 -2.05 -6.17 7.44
N MET A 247 -3.32 -5.81 7.37
CA MET A 247 -4.27 -6.26 6.36
C MET A 247 -4.26 -5.32 5.15
N GLN A 248 -4.89 -5.75 4.07
CA GLN A 248 -5.11 -4.90 2.90
C GLN A 248 -6.45 -4.15 3.07
N LEU A 249 -6.42 -2.83 2.90
CA LEU A 249 -7.60 -1.96 2.86
C LEU A 249 -7.73 -1.35 1.47
N GLY A 250 -8.82 -1.68 0.80
CA GLY A 250 -9.01 -1.48 -0.62
C GLY A 250 -9.16 -2.83 -1.32
N TYR A 251 -9.16 -2.78 -2.64
CA TYR A 251 -9.26 -3.99 -3.46
C TYR A 251 -8.16 -3.97 -4.50
N GLY A 252 -7.74 -5.17 -4.90
CA GLY A 252 -6.91 -5.33 -6.07
C GLY A 252 -5.41 -5.30 -5.81
N ASP A 253 -4.73 -4.51 -6.63
CA ASP A 253 -3.28 -4.30 -6.63
C ASP A 253 -2.85 -3.21 -5.64
N GLU A 254 -1.55 -2.95 -5.61
CA GLU A 254 -0.94 -1.92 -4.76
C GLU A 254 -1.45 -0.51 -5.03
N SER A 255 -1.78 -0.16 -6.28
CA SER A 255 -2.29 1.17 -6.64
C SER A 255 -3.66 1.46 -6.03
N ASN A 256 -4.44 0.39 -5.79
CA ASN A 256 -5.81 0.44 -5.32
C ASN A 256 -5.97 0.04 -3.84
N SER A 257 -4.88 0.00 -3.09
CA SER A 257 -4.91 -0.47 -1.70
C SER A 257 -3.93 0.28 -0.81
N ILE A 258 -4.29 0.42 0.47
CA ILE A 258 -3.36 0.85 1.52
C ILE A 258 -3.26 -0.20 2.61
N ALA A 259 -2.16 -0.18 3.36
CA ALA A 259 -1.96 -1.03 4.51
C ALA A 259 -2.92 -0.65 5.66
N LEU A 260 -3.56 -1.64 6.28
CA LEU A 260 -4.38 -1.48 7.48
C LEU A 260 -3.74 -2.20 8.66
N ALA A 261 -3.19 -1.44 9.60
CA ALA A 261 -2.70 -2.00 10.85
C ALA A 261 -3.87 -2.18 11.83
N VAL A 262 -4.12 -3.44 12.22
CA VAL A 262 -5.14 -3.79 13.20
C VAL A 262 -4.47 -4.40 14.43
N ARG A 263 -4.91 -3.99 15.63
CA ARG A 263 -4.46 -4.63 16.87
C ARG A 263 -5.10 -6.00 16.95
N SER A 264 -4.41 -7.00 17.50
CA SER A 264 -4.93 -8.38 17.53
C SER A 264 -6.29 -8.52 18.24
N ALA A 265 -6.59 -7.66 19.22
CA ALA A 265 -7.89 -7.65 19.90
C ALA A 265 -9.02 -7.01 19.06
N ASP A 266 -8.65 -6.20 18.07
CA ASP A 266 -9.55 -5.46 17.19
C ASP A 266 -9.59 -6.08 15.78
N GLU A 267 -8.94 -7.24 15.58
CA GLU A 267 -8.96 -7.97 14.31
C GLU A 267 -10.41 -8.24 13.90
N PRO A 268 -10.78 -7.99 12.63
CA PRO A 268 -12.12 -8.30 12.16
C PRO A 268 -12.42 -9.78 12.40
N HIS A 269 -13.68 -10.06 12.71
CA HIS A 269 -14.16 -11.43 12.69
C HIS A 269 -13.83 -12.08 11.33
N PRO A 270 -13.67 -13.42 11.29
CA PRO A 270 -13.49 -14.12 10.02
C PRO A 270 -14.55 -13.65 9.01
N PRO A 271 -14.16 -13.42 7.74
CA PRO A 271 -15.10 -12.98 6.72
C PRO A 271 -16.34 -13.88 6.72
N ARG A 272 -17.51 -13.28 6.50
CA ARG A 272 -18.76 -14.01 6.43
C ARG A 272 -18.69 -15.02 5.30
N VAL A 273 -19.47 -16.07 5.49
CA VAL A 273 -19.78 -17.01 4.42
C VAL A 273 -20.90 -16.37 3.58
N ALA A 274 -20.61 -16.03 2.33
CA ALA A 274 -21.57 -15.56 1.34
C ALA A 274 -22.71 -16.58 1.11
N ARG A 275 -23.86 -16.10 0.62
CA ARG A 275 -25.02 -16.93 0.23
C ARG A 275 -24.58 -17.88 -0.90
N GLY A 276 -24.23 -19.12 -0.55
CA GLY A 276 -23.57 -20.07 -1.44
C GLY A 276 -22.59 -20.99 -0.69
N GLY A 277 -22.26 -20.64 0.56
CA GLY A 277 -21.29 -21.40 1.34
C GLY A 277 -19.87 -21.01 0.98
N HIS A 278 -19.60 -19.75 0.60
CA HIS A 278 -18.28 -19.30 0.17
C HIS A 278 -17.70 -18.23 1.11
N VAL A 279 -16.44 -18.32 1.54
CA VAL A 279 -15.77 -17.35 2.42
C VAL A 279 -15.20 -16.23 1.55
N VAL A 280 -15.57 -15.01 1.89
CA VAL A 280 -15.18 -13.83 1.13
C VAL A 280 -13.72 -13.48 1.45
N LEU A 281 -12.84 -13.20 0.45
CA LEU A 281 -11.47 -12.76 0.75
C LEU A 281 -11.35 -11.25 0.96
N ALA A 282 -12.38 -10.46 0.64
CA ALA A 282 -12.49 -9.06 1.05
C ALA A 282 -13.96 -8.64 1.21
N GLU A 283 -14.28 -8.06 2.35
CA GLU A 283 -15.66 -7.60 2.63
C GLU A 283 -15.70 -6.07 2.65
N GLY A 284 -16.87 -5.48 2.40
CA GLY A 284 -17.09 -4.06 2.67
C GLY A 284 -17.16 -3.81 4.17
N TRP A 285 -16.39 -2.85 4.69
CA TRP A 285 -16.27 -2.43 6.09
C TRP A 285 -16.22 -0.90 6.18
N GLN A 286 -16.58 -0.38 7.35
CA GLN A 286 -16.26 0.99 7.73
C GLN A 286 -15.06 1.00 8.66
N VAL A 287 -14.05 1.79 8.32
CA VAL A 287 -12.80 1.83 9.08
C VAL A 287 -12.56 3.23 9.61
N THR A 288 -12.34 3.33 10.92
CA THR A 288 -11.78 4.55 11.51
C THR A 288 -10.36 4.28 11.95
N GLY A 289 -9.44 5.15 11.57
CA GLY A 289 -8.07 5.06 12.04
C GLY A 289 -7.29 6.35 11.91
N VAL A 290 -6.01 6.26 12.17
CA VAL A 290 -5.05 7.35 12.00
C VAL A 290 -4.08 6.98 10.90
N ILE A 291 -3.89 7.89 9.94
CA ILE A 291 -2.91 7.71 8.87
C ILE A 291 -1.50 7.92 9.45
N LYS A 292 -0.59 7.01 9.12
CA LYS A 292 0.83 7.12 9.49
C LYS A 292 1.74 6.45 8.47
N THR A 293 3.03 6.68 8.60
CA THR A 293 4.03 5.93 7.86
C THR A 293 4.32 4.58 8.52
N THR A 294 4.80 3.62 7.74
CA THR A 294 5.36 2.35 8.24
C THR A 294 6.51 2.53 9.23
N ALA A 295 7.23 3.65 9.17
CA ALA A 295 8.31 3.97 10.10
C ALA A 295 7.80 4.23 11.53
N ALA A 296 6.58 4.76 11.67
CA ALA A 296 5.96 5.04 12.96
C ALA A 296 5.33 3.80 13.63
N LEU A 297 5.39 2.62 12.99
CA LEU A 297 4.81 1.40 13.50
C LEU A 297 5.73 0.73 14.53
N ASP A 298 5.15 0.28 15.65
CA ASP A 298 5.88 -0.48 16.66
C ASP A 298 6.25 -1.86 16.12
N ARG A 299 7.45 -1.95 15.55
CA ARG A 299 7.99 -3.15 14.91
C ARG A 299 8.12 -4.33 15.87
N LEU A 300 8.18 -4.10 17.18
CA LEU A 300 8.24 -5.19 18.17
C LEU A 300 6.91 -5.94 18.29
N LYS A 301 5.81 -5.34 17.84
CA LYS A 301 4.47 -5.94 17.89
C LYS A 301 4.04 -6.58 16.57
N LEU A 302 4.74 -6.30 15.48
CA LEU A 302 4.44 -6.88 14.18
C LEU A 302 4.78 -8.36 14.10
N CYS A 303 4.00 -9.09 13.30
CA CYS A 303 4.33 -10.48 13.04
C CYS A 303 5.61 -10.62 12.20
N SER A 304 6.38 -11.68 12.46
CA SER A 304 7.68 -11.90 11.81
C SER A 304 7.57 -12.14 10.29
N ALA A 305 6.40 -12.55 9.80
CA ALA A 305 6.15 -12.69 8.36
C ALA A 305 6.09 -11.32 7.66
N GLN A 306 5.57 -10.29 8.34
CA GLN A 306 5.40 -8.95 7.78
C GLN A 306 6.57 -8.02 8.01
N THR A 307 7.41 -8.32 9.01
CA THR A 307 8.53 -7.46 9.41
C THR A 307 9.48 -7.15 8.26
N GLU A 308 9.74 -8.08 7.34
CA GLU A 308 10.70 -7.86 6.25
C GLU A 308 10.14 -7.00 5.11
N VAL A 309 8.83 -7.11 4.78
CA VAL A 309 8.18 -6.23 3.79
C VAL A 309 8.25 -4.78 4.27
N LEU A 310 7.78 -4.56 5.50
CA LEU A 310 7.67 -3.23 6.10
C LEU A 310 9.03 -2.60 6.47
N ARG A 311 10.13 -3.35 6.39
CA ARG A 311 11.49 -2.83 6.56
C ARG A 311 12.01 -2.12 5.31
N GLY A 312 11.67 -2.61 4.12
CA GLY A 312 12.08 -2.05 2.84
C GLY A 312 11.28 -0.80 2.45
N GLU A 313 10.03 -0.73 2.90
CA GLU A 313 9.07 0.31 2.53
C GLU A 313 8.94 1.41 3.59
N GLN A 314 10.05 2.07 3.95
CA GLN A 314 10.05 3.07 5.04
C GLN A 314 9.10 4.27 4.83
N ASN A 315 8.46 4.37 3.67
CA ASN A 315 7.67 5.51 3.22
C ASN A 315 6.26 5.15 2.72
N GLN A 316 5.76 3.94 2.98
CA GLN A 316 4.38 3.59 2.61
C GLN A 316 3.41 4.14 3.66
N LEU A 317 2.23 4.55 3.19
CA LEU A 317 1.13 4.95 4.07
C LEU A 317 0.37 3.74 4.59
N MET A 318 -0.05 3.85 5.85
CA MET A 318 -0.99 2.92 6.46
C MET A 318 -2.05 3.66 7.26
N LEU A 319 -3.20 3.01 7.39
CA LEU A 319 -4.23 3.37 8.35
C LEU A 319 -4.09 2.44 9.56
N GLU A 320 -3.87 2.98 10.76
CA GLU A 320 -4.01 2.19 11.99
C GLU A 320 -5.41 2.36 12.55
N ALA A 321 -6.14 1.26 12.67
CA ALA A 321 -7.48 1.26 13.24
C ALA A 321 -7.44 1.77 14.69
N SER A 322 -8.27 2.78 14.98
CA SER A 322 -8.39 3.36 16.33
C SER A 322 -9.55 2.78 17.14
N ALA A 323 -10.43 2.04 16.47
CA ALA A 323 -11.57 1.33 17.05
C ALA A 323 -11.75 -0.02 16.34
N PRO A 324 -12.50 -0.97 16.94
CA PRO A 324 -12.92 -2.18 16.25
C PRO A 324 -13.56 -1.84 14.91
N ILE A 325 -13.20 -2.59 13.88
CA ILE A 325 -13.73 -2.39 12.54
C ILE A 325 -15.20 -2.83 12.56
N ASN A 326 -16.10 -2.00 12.07
CA ASN A 326 -17.53 -2.33 12.04
C ASN A 326 -17.92 -2.77 10.63
N ALA A 327 -18.58 -3.92 10.54
CA ALA A 327 -19.21 -4.34 9.30
C ALA A 327 -20.41 -3.41 9.00
N PRO A 328 -20.61 -2.96 7.76
CA PRO A 328 -21.80 -2.22 7.35
C PRO A 328 -23.04 -3.07 7.58
N SER A 329 -24.15 -2.39 7.87
CA SER A 329 -25.48 -2.98 7.92
C SER A 329 -26.02 -3.11 6.49
N GLU A 330 -25.60 -4.14 5.75
CA GLU A 330 -26.39 -4.88 4.74
C GLU A 330 -25.51 -5.77 3.84
N ALA A 331 -26.18 -6.70 3.15
CA ALA A 331 -25.68 -7.98 2.65
C ALA A 331 -25.09 -7.95 1.22
N GLU A 332 -24.63 -6.80 0.72
CA GLU A 332 -24.43 -6.62 -0.74
C GLU A 332 -22.97 -6.40 -1.20
N SER A 333 -22.03 -6.04 -0.32
CA SER A 333 -20.65 -5.73 -0.75
C SER A 333 -19.67 -6.84 -0.37
N ILE A 334 -19.70 -7.92 -1.14
CA ILE A 334 -18.80 -9.08 -1.04
C ILE A 334 -17.81 -9.04 -2.22
N TYR A 335 -16.51 -9.21 -1.96
CA TYR A 335 -15.47 -9.23 -2.99
C TYR A 335 -14.47 -10.37 -2.77
N TYR A 336 -14.01 -11.03 -3.84
CA TYR A 336 -13.17 -12.23 -3.71
C TYR A 336 -11.68 -11.92 -3.84
N SER A 337 -11.15 -11.41 -4.94
CA SER A 337 -9.72 -11.06 -5.06
C SER A 337 -9.46 -10.37 -6.40
N ALA A 338 -8.31 -9.74 -6.61
CA ALA A 338 -7.81 -9.49 -7.96
C ALA A 338 -6.82 -10.55 -8.46
N TYR A 339 -6.31 -11.40 -7.56
CA TYR A 339 -5.29 -12.40 -7.87
C TYR A 339 -5.68 -13.79 -7.37
N ILE A 340 -5.58 -14.76 -8.27
CA ILE A 340 -5.56 -16.19 -7.93
C ILE A 340 -4.22 -16.72 -8.41
N TRP A 341 -3.48 -17.39 -7.54
CA TRP A 341 -2.14 -17.85 -7.87
C TRP A 341 -1.80 -19.19 -7.22
N VAL A 342 -0.83 -19.88 -7.82
CA VAL A 342 -0.24 -21.13 -7.33
C VAL A 342 1.25 -21.17 -7.64
N ILE A 343 2.03 -21.72 -6.71
CA ILE A 343 3.48 -21.78 -6.81
C ILE A 343 3.94 -23.24 -6.88
N ILE A 344 4.62 -23.57 -7.97
CA ILE A 344 5.32 -24.83 -8.18
C ILE A 344 6.83 -24.59 -8.10
N VAL A 345 7.55 -25.49 -7.45
CA VAL A 345 8.99 -25.39 -7.24
C VAL A 345 9.72 -26.39 -8.15
N LEU A 346 10.71 -25.85 -8.86
CA LEU A 346 11.67 -26.60 -9.67
C LEU A 346 12.68 -27.29 -8.75
N CYS A 347 12.69 -28.61 -8.77
CA CYS A 347 13.63 -29.43 -8.03
C CYS A 347 14.55 -30.25 -8.95
N ASP A 348 15.71 -30.62 -8.43
CA ASP A 348 16.59 -31.62 -9.03
C ASP A 348 15.98 -33.05 -8.95
N ALA A 349 16.73 -34.03 -9.46
CA ALA A 349 16.33 -35.44 -9.46
C ALA A 349 16.17 -36.04 -8.04
N ASP A 350 16.83 -35.46 -7.04
CA ASP A 350 16.64 -35.84 -5.62
C ASP A 350 15.39 -35.17 -5.02
N GLY A 351 14.81 -34.22 -5.74
CA GLY A 351 13.66 -33.43 -5.34
C GLY A 351 14.00 -32.32 -4.35
N ARG A 352 15.24 -31.82 -4.39
CA ARG A 352 15.70 -30.63 -3.68
C ARG A 352 15.59 -29.40 -4.59
N PRO A 353 15.26 -28.22 -4.06
CA PRO A 353 15.30 -26.99 -4.85
C PRO A 353 16.70 -26.77 -5.44
N ARG A 354 16.76 -26.34 -6.70
CA ARG A 354 18.03 -26.21 -7.45
C ARG A 354 18.90 -25.06 -6.97
N HIS A 355 18.29 -23.98 -6.50
CA HIS A 355 18.96 -22.76 -6.04
C HIS A 355 18.75 -22.51 -4.56
N SER A 356 19.73 -21.88 -3.90
CA SER A 356 19.62 -21.40 -2.52
C SER A 356 18.58 -20.28 -2.39
N GLU A 357 18.49 -19.39 -3.39
CA GLU A 357 17.49 -18.34 -3.43
C GLU A 357 16.12 -18.91 -3.81
N PRO A 358 15.09 -18.82 -2.94
CA PRO A 358 13.80 -19.47 -3.20
C PRO A 358 13.13 -18.98 -4.50
N TRP A 359 13.21 -17.69 -4.80
CA TRP A 359 12.55 -17.09 -5.96
C TRP A 359 13.03 -17.70 -7.28
N LYS A 360 14.30 -18.11 -7.37
CA LYS A 360 14.88 -18.75 -8.54
C LYS A 360 14.32 -20.13 -8.81
N ASN A 361 13.62 -20.75 -7.85
CA ASN A 361 13.02 -22.07 -8.03
C ASN A 361 11.52 -22.01 -8.33
N MET A 362 10.89 -20.83 -8.33
CA MET A 362 9.44 -20.70 -8.28
C MET A 362 8.81 -20.42 -9.65
N LEU A 363 7.97 -21.34 -10.11
CA LEU A 363 6.99 -21.12 -11.17
C LEU A 363 5.70 -20.58 -10.54
N THR A 364 5.48 -19.27 -10.65
CA THR A 364 4.34 -18.56 -10.06
C THR A 364 3.25 -18.35 -11.10
N PHE A 365 2.37 -19.33 -11.24
CA PHE A 365 1.22 -19.20 -12.13
C PHE A 365 0.14 -18.35 -11.47
N PHE A 366 -0.46 -17.45 -12.23
CA PHE A 366 -1.54 -16.62 -11.72
C PHE A 366 -2.54 -16.26 -12.81
N GLU A 367 -3.72 -15.86 -12.35
CA GLU A 367 -4.73 -15.11 -13.09
C GLU A 367 -4.95 -13.77 -12.37
N HIS A 368 -5.03 -12.71 -13.17
CA HIS A 368 -5.29 -11.36 -12.71
C HIS A 368 -6.64 -10.89 -13.26
N GLY A 369 -7.52 -10.43 -12.40
CA GLY A 369 -8.82 -9.87 -12.78
C GLY A 369 -9.69 -9.60 -11.57
N ASN A 370 -10.56 -8.60 -11.66
CA ASN A 370 -11.46 -8.23 -10.57
C ASN A 370 -12.51 -9.33 -10.35
N VAL A 371 -12.34 -10.12 -9.28
CA VAL A 371 -13.25 -11.22 -8.96
C VAL A 371 -14.31 -10.73 -7.99
N ALA A 372 -15.49 -10.45 -8.52
CA ALA A 372 -16.62 -9.92 -7.77
C ALA A 372 -17.63 -10.99 -7.31
N ASP A 373 -17.62 -12.18 -7.91
CA ASP A 373 -18.58 -13.25 -7.61
C ASP A 373 -17.93 -14.65 -7.52
N ASP A 374 -18.65 -15.57 -6.91
CA ASP A 374 -18.23 -16.95 -6.65
C ASP A 374 -18.04 -17.77 -7.93
N SER A 375 -18.93 -17.61 -8.90
CA SER A 375 -18.89 -18.33 -10.17
C SER A 375 -17.65 -17.94 -10.99
N THR A 376 -17.33 -16.65 -11.03
CA THR A 376 -16.12 -16.12 -11.65
C THR A 376 -14.88 -16.60 -10.91
N TYR A 377 -14.89 -16.59 -9.57
CA TYR A 377 -13.77 -17.10 -8.76
C TYR A 377 -13.46 -18.57 -9.10
N LEU A 378 -14.47 -19.44 -9.07
CA LEU A 378 -14.29 -20.87 -9.35
C LEU A 378 -13.88 -21.11 -10.81
N MET A 379 -14.46 -20.37 -11.76
CA MET A 379 -14.06 -20.44 -13.17
C MET A 379 -12.57 -20.11 -13.33
N LEU A 380 -12.10 -19.02 -12.74
CA LEU A 380 -10.70 -18.59 -12.81
C LEU A 380 -9.77 -19.60 -12.12
N LYS A 381 -10.16 -20.18 -10.98
CA LYS A 381 -9.40 -21.29 -10.35
C LYS A 381 -9.24 -22.48 -11.30
N ARG A 382 -10.31 -22.88 -11.98
CA ARG A 382 -10.30 -24.00 -12.95
C ARG A 382 -9.44 -23.68 -14.18
N GLN A 383 -9.53 -22.46 -14.70
CA GLN A 383 -8.69 -22.00 -15.81
C GLN A 383 -7.21 -22.00 -15.41
N LEU A 384 -6.89 -21.46 -14.24
CA LEU A 384 -5.53 -21.48 -13.68
C LEU A 384 -5.01 -22.92 -13.53
N ALA A 385 -5.79 -23.81 -12.92
CA ALA A 385 -5.41 -25.21 -12.77
C ALA A 385 -5.21 -25.91 -14.13
N SER A 386 -6.02 -25.61 -15.14
CA SER A 386 -5.83 -26.12 -16.50
C SER A 386 -4.52 -25.61 -17.13
N LYS A 387 -4.27 -24.30 -17.07
CA LYS A 387 -3.05 -23.65 -17.56
C LYS A 387 -1.80 -24.24 -16.92
N VAL A 388 -1.81 -24.38 -15.59
CA VAL A 388 -0.72 -24.99 -14.83
C VAL A 388 -0.46 -26.42 -15.31
N ARG A 389 -1.49 -27.28 -15.35
CA ARG A 389 -1.32 -28.69 -15.77
C ARG A 389 -0.70 -28.80 -17.16
N THR A 390 -1.20 -28.04 -18.14
CA THR A 390 -0.64 -28.04 -19.50
C THR A 390 0.83 -27.63 -19.52
N SER A 391 1.20 -26.57 -18.79
CA SER A 391 2.60 -26.13 -18.69
C SER A 391 3.49 -27.17 -18.01
N LEU A 392 3.04 -27.76 -16.89
CA LEU A 392 3.79 -28.78 -16.16
C LEU A 392 3.97 -30.05 -17.02
N GLU A 393 2.97 -30.45 -17.80
CA GLU A 393 3.08 -31.58 -18.73
C GLU A 393 4.14 -31.34 -19.82
N SER A 394 4.26 -30.11 -20.34
CA SER A 394 5.32 -29.76 -21.30
C SER A 394 6.70 -29.82 -20.65
N ILE A 395 6.86 -29.17 -19.49
CA ILE A 395 8.11 -29.16 -18.73
C ILE A 395 8.58 -30.58 -18.41
N LEU A 396 7.67 -31.45 -17.93
CA LEU A 396 8.01 -32.83 -17.60
C LEU A 396 8.39 -33.66 -18.84
N ARG A 397 7.90 -33.29 -20.04
CA ARG A 397 8.27 -33.96 -21.30
C ARG A 397 9.66 -33.54 -21.76
N GLU A 398 9.95 -32.25 -21.69
CA GLU A 398 11.19 -31.66 -22.21
C GLU A 398 12.39 -31.84 -21.28
N HIS A 399 12.15 -31.95 -19.96
CA HIS A 399 13.22 -32.02 -18.96
C HIS A 399 13.06 -33.22 -18.03
N PRO A 400 13.51 -34.42 -18.46
CA PRO A 400 13.28 -35.68 -17.74
C PRO A 400 13.87 -35.73 -16.32
N ASP A 401 14.92 -34.95 -16.06
CA ASP A 401 15.62 -34.94 -14.76
C ASP A 401 14.98 -33.99 -13.72
N LEU A 402 13.93 -33.25 -14.11
CA LEU A 402 13.24 -32.34 -13.21
C LEU A 402 12.14 -33.03 -12.42
N ILE A 403 12.08 -32.66 -11.14
CA ILE A 403 10.95 -32.89 -10.25
C ILE A 403 10.24 -31.56 -10.00
N LEU A 404 8.93 -31.55 -10.14
CA LEU A 404 8.07 -30.39 -9.89
C LEU A 404 7.30 -30.62 -8.61
N SER A 405 7.34 -29.66 -7.67
CA SER A 405 6.72 -29.81 -6.36
C SER A 405 5.78 -28.65 -6.03
N PHE A 406 4.56 -28.94 -5.63
CA PHE A 406 3.65 -27.91 -5.13
C PHE A 406 4.18 -27.30 -3.82
N ALA A 407 4.20 -25.96 -3.75
CA ALA A 407 4.64 -25.22 -2.58
C ALA A 407 3.48 -24.60 -1.81
N CYS A 408 2.75 -23.67 -2.43
CA CYS A 408 1.64 -22.94 -1.83
C CYS A 408 0.72 -22.34 -2.90
N ALA A 409 -0.44 -21.85 -2.48
CA ALA A 409 -1.43 -21.18 -3.33
C ALA A 409 -2.14 -20.06 -2.55
N ILE A 410 -2.97 -19.28 -3.23
CA ILE A 410 -3.78 -18.22 -2.60
C ILE A 410 -4.64 -18.74 -1.43
N ASP A 411 -5.06 -20.01 -1.49
CA ASP A 411 -5.90 -20.69 -0.49
C ASP A 411 -5.13 -21.75 0.32
N GLU A 412 -3.79 -21.80 0.24
CA GLU A 412 -2.96 -22.73 1.01
C GLU A 412 -1.58 -22.16 1.35
N CYS A 413 -1.28 -22.03 2.65
CA CYS A 413 0.00 -21.49 3.13
C CYS A 413 1.24 -22.33 2.77
N GLY A 414 1.11 -23.63 2.54
CA GLY A 414 2.23 -24.53 2.22
C GLY A 414 3.13 -24.93 3.39
N CYS A 415 3.14 -24.18 4.50
CA CYS A 415 3.98 -24.48 5.68
C CYS A 415 3.49 -25.68 6.52
N GLY A 416 2.29 -26.20 6.23
CA GLY A 416 1.66 -27.30 6.98
C GLY A 416 0.71 -26.88 8.08
N GLU A 417 0.65 -25.58 8.35
CA GLU A 417 -0.38 -24.98 9.17
C GLU A 417 -1.54 -24.50 8.27
N PRO A 418 -2.79 -24.56 8.75
CA PRO A 418 -3.94 -24.05 8.00
C PRO A 418 -3.85 -22.53 7.76
N ILE A 419 -4.58 -22.08 6.74
CA ILE A 419 -4.83 -20.65 6.56
C ILE A 419 -5.78 -20.15 7.65
N ARG A 420 -5.52 -18.96 8.17
CA ARG A 420 -6.28 -18.37 9.28
C ARG A 420 -7.72 -18.05 8.87
N TYR A 421 -7.87 -17.58 7.64
CA TYR A 421 -9.14 -17.25 7.02
C TYR A 421 -9.31 -18.15 5.80
N PRO A 422 -9.90 -19.36 5.98
CA PRO A 422 -10.05 -20.32 4.90
C PRO A 422 -10.83 -19.73 3.73
N ALA A 423 -10.41 -20.09 2.52
CA ALA A 423 -11.15 -19.78 1.32
C ALA A 423 -12.54 -20.45 1.36
N PRO A 424 -13.47 -20.07 0.45
CA PRO A 424 -14.75 -20.74 0.30
C PRO A 424 -14.72 -22.26 0.36
N PRO A 425 -15.69 -22.90 1.03
CA PRO A 425 -16.08 -24.27 0.73
C PRO A 425 -16.19 -24.47 -0.79
N GLY A 426 -15.48 -25.48 -1.27
CA GLY A 426 -15.20 -25.72 -2.68
C GLY A 426 -13.83 -26.38 -2.84
N GLU A 427 -13.52 -26.80 -4.07
CA GLU A 427 -12.22 -27.42 -4.37
C GLU A 427 -11.11 -26.37 -4.19
N SER A 428 -10.14 -26.66 -3.33
CA SER A 428 -8.90 -25.88 -3.17
C SER A 428 -8.11 -25.86 -4.47
N MET A 429 -7.21 -24.88 -4.65
CA MET A 429 -6.31 -24.87 -5.81
C MET A 429 -5.49 -26.15 -5.91
N ARG A 430 -5.08 -26.72 -4.77
CA ARG A 430 -4.39 -28.01 -4.71
C ARG A 430 -5.27 -29.14 -5.25
N GLU A 431 -6.51 -29.27 -4.79
CA GLU A 431 -7.43 -30.32 -5.25
C GLU A 431 -7.71 -30.21 -6.76
N LEU A 432 -7.96 -28.99 -7.25
CA LEU A 432 -8.17 -28.74 -8.68
C LEU A 432 -6.93 -29.10 -9.52
N LEU A 433 -5.74 -28.77 -9.02
CA LEU A 433 -4.48 -29.06 -9.70
C LEU A 433 -4.20 -30.56 -9.75
N PHE A 434 -4.44 -31.27 -8.66
CA PHE A 434 -4.15 -32.69 -8.51
C PHE A 434 -5.37 -33.59 -8.68
N ALA A 435 -6.30 -33.19 -9.55
CA ALA A 435 -7.45 -34.01 -9.92
C ALA A 435 -7.01 -35.41 -10.38
N GLU A 436 -7.71 -36.44 -9.91
CA GLU A 436 -7.35 -37.86 -10.12
C GLU A 436 -7.13 -38.19 -11.60
N SER A 437 -8.02 -37.71 -12.47
CA SER A 437 -7.91 -37.90 -13.93
C SER A 437 -6.59 -37.39 -14.53
N TRP A 438 -6.01 -36.32 -13.99
CA TRP A 438 -4.72 -35.81 -14.43
C TRP A 438 -3.57 -36.66 -13.88
N LEU A 439 -3.65 -37.05 -12.60
CA LEU A 439 -2.65 -37.91 -11.98
C LEU A 439 -2.55 -39.28 -12.67
N THR A 440 -3.68 -39.89 -13.03
CA THR A 440 -3.74 -41.16 -13.78
C THR A 440 -3.08 -41.02 -15.16
N ARG A 441 -3.24 -39.87 -15.83
CA ARG A 441 -2.59 -39.60 -17.11
C ARG A 441 -1.07 -39.51 -16.96
N LEU A 442 -0.59 -38.76 -15.96
CA LEU A 442 0.84 -38.69 -15.67
C LEU A 442 1.43 -40.06 -15.31
N ASP A 443 0.66 -40.91 -14.64
CA ASP A 443 1.04 -42.28 -14.29
C ASP A 443 1.17 -43.16 -15.53
N ALA A 444 0.17 -43.12 -16.43
CA ALA A 444 0.21 -43.84 -17.71
C ALA A 444 1.40 -43.44 -18.60
N GLU A 445 1.93 -42.22 -18.43
CA GLU A 445 3.10 -41.71 -19.15
C GLU A 445 4.42 -41.92 -18.39
N GLY A 446 4.41 -42.53 -17.20
CA GLY A 446 5.60 -42.76 -16.37
C GLY A 446 6.19 -41.49 -15.77
N ARG A 447 5.39 -40.43 -15.59
CA ARG A 447 5.82 -39.11 -15.11
C ARG A 447 5.29 -38.76 -13.71
N ARG A 448 4.44 -39.61 -13.12
CA ARG A 448 3.76 -39.37 -11.84
C ARG A 448 4.71 -39.05 -10.69
N ASP A 449 5.81 -39.79 -10.57
CA ASP A 449 6.79 -39.67 -9.47
C ASP A 449 7.55 -38.34 -9.49
N ARG A 450 7.58 -37.69 -10.66
CA ARG A 450 8.23 -36.41 -10.88
C ARG A 450 7.33 -35.21 -10.57
N MET A 451 6.05 -35.45 -10.25
CA MET A 451 5.11 -34.41 -9.82
C MET A 451 4.71 -34.62 -8.36
N ARG A 452 5.31 -33.88 -7.44
CA ARG A 452 5.02 -33.97 -6.01
C ARG A 452 3.88 -33.03 -5.61
N THR A 453 2.96 -33.55 -4.81
CA THR A 453 1.81 -32.79 -4.29
C THR A 453 2.19 -31.89 -3.11
N ALA A 454 3.42 -32.00 -2.58
CA ALA A 454 3.94 -31.11 -1.56
C ALA A 454 5.47 -31.14 -1.54
N LEU A 455 6.07 -30.02 -1.14
CA LEU A 455 7.46 -29.97 -0.68
C LEU A 455 7.60 -30.61 0.71
N THR A 456 8.81 -31.07 1.03
CA THR A 456 9.17 -31.67 2.31
C THR A 456 10.28 -30.90 3.02
N GLY A 457 10.42 -31.12 4.33
CA GLY A 457 11.52 -30.62 5.14
C GLY A 457 11.71 -29.09 5.09
N LYS A 458 12.97 -28.65 4.97
CA LYS A 458 13.33 -27.22 4.95
C LYS A 458 12.79 -26.49 3.71
N ALA A 459 12.71 -27.18 2.57
CA ALA A 459 12.23 -26.60 1.32
C ALA A 459 10.75 -26.19 1.43
N ARG A 460 9.93 -26.99 2.11
CA ARG A 460 8.53 -26.68 2.40
C ARG A 460 8.37 -25.34 3.11
N VAL A 461 9.17 -25.12 4.17
CA VAL A 461 9.12 -23.87 4.92
C VAL A 461 9.63 -22.71 4.07
N ALA A 462 10.72 -22.89 3.34
CA ALA A 462 11.35 -21.83 2.54
C ALA A 462 10.44 -21.26 1.43
N HIS A 463 9.52 -22.06 0.89
CA HIS A 463 8.61 -21.67 -0.20
C HIS A 463 7.15 -21.52 0.26
N ALA A 464 6.90 -21.49 1.56
CA ALA A 464 5.57 -21.26 2.11
C ALA A 464 5.15 -19.78 1.98
N ALA A 465 3.85 -19.52 1.97
CA ALA A 465 3.28 -18.17 1.90
C ALA A 465 3.85 -17.23 2.99
N CYS A 466 4.04 -17.74 4.21
CA CYS A 466 4.63 -17.00 5.34
C CYS A 466 6.13 -16.64 5.18
N LYS A 467 6.75 -17.02 4.06
CA LYS A 467 8.13 -16.70 3.67
C LYS A 467 8.22 -15.90 2.38
N LEU A 468 7.13 -15.78 1.62
CA LEU A 468 7.09 -14.99 0.38
C LEU A 468 7.56 -13.54 0.57
N PRO A 469 7.23 -12.84 1.66
CA PRO A 469 7.85 -11.56 2.02
C PRO A 469 9.38 -11.53 1.90
N ASN A 470 10.05 -12.54 2.45
CA ASN A 470 11.50 -12.63 2.43
C ASN A 470 12.00 -12.97 1.03
N THR A 471 11.26 -13.81 0.30
CA THR A 471 11.57 -14.20 -1.07
C THR A 471 11.52 -12.99 -2.02
N VAL A 472 10.47 -12.16 -1.91
CA VAL A 472 10.32 -10.93 -2.69
C VAL A 472 11.39 -9.90 -2.30
N SER A 473 11.64 -9.71 -1.01
CA SER A 473 12.73 -8.83 -0.55
C SER A 473 14.10 -9.27 -1.09
N GLY A 474 14.36 -10.59 -1.12
CA GLY A 474 15.57 -11.16 -1.73
C GLY A 474 15.68 -10.81 -3.21
N TYR A 475 14.63 -11.10 -3.99
CA TYR A 475 14.56 -10.73 -5.41
C TYR A 475 14.78 -9.22 -5.63
N GLN A 476 14.12 -8.37 -4.85
CA GLN A 476 14.24 -6.93 -4.97
C GLN A 476 15.63 -6.40 -4.63
N LYS A 477 16.32 -7.00 -3.64
CA LYS A 477 17.72 -6.66 -3.30
C LYS A 477 18.67 -7.09 -4.42
N ASP A 478 18.44 -8.27 -4.99
CA ASP A 478 19.19 -8.76 -6.14
C ASP A 478 19.05 -7.82 -7.34
N GLN A 479 17.85 -7.29 -7.60
CA GLN A 479 17.63 -6.30 -8.66
C GLN A 479 18.42 -5.00 -8.44
N VAL A 480 18.47 -4.49 -7.20
CA VAL A 480 19.14 -3.22 -6.87
C VAL A 480 20.66 -3.33 -6.93
N SER A 481 21.24 -4.44 -6.47
CA SER A 481 22.69 -4.65 -6.54
C SER A 481 23.20 -4.68 -7.98
N ARG A 482 22.35 -5.08 -8.93
CA ARG A 482 22.67 -5.21 -10.36
C ARG A 482 22.60 -3.90 -11.13
N THR A 483 21.68 -3.01 -10.78
CA THR A 483 21.53 -1.71 -11.48
C THR A 483 22.62 -0.69 -11.11
N GLY A 484 23.48 -1.00 -10.14
CA GLY A 484 24.52 -0.11 -9.61
C GLY A 484 23.95 1.16 -8.95
N PRO A 485 24.74 1.88 -8.13
CA PRO A 485 24.40 3.25 -7.77
C PRO A 485 24.50 4.10 -9.04
N GLN A 486 23.35 4.44 -9.63
CA GLN A 486 23.30 5.44 -10.69
C GLN A 486 23.82 6.77 -10.10
N PRO A 487 24.70 7.50 -10.81
CA PRO A 487 25.00 8.87 -10.43
C PRO A 487 23.67 9.62 -10.40
N ILE A 488 23.41 10.33 -9.30
CA ILE A 488 22.26 11.23 -9.17
C ILE A 488 22.29 12.13 -10.41
N ASP A 489 21.42 11.87 -11.38
CA ASP A 489 21.35 12.67 -12.58
C ASP A 489 20.77 14.02 -12.16
N ARG A 490 21.66 14.96 -11.84
CA ARG A 490 21.35 16.38 -11.57
C ARG A 490 20.91 17.10 -12.85
N ARG A 491 20.14 16.43 -13.71
CA ARG A 491 19.59 16.96 -14.96
C ARG A 491 18.08 17.07 -14.88
N TYR A 492 17.62 17.79 -13.86
CA TYR A 492 16.53 18.74 -14.09
C TYR A 492 17.12 20.14 -13.88
N PRO A 493 17.50 20.85 -14.95
CA PRO A 493 17.62 22.29 -14.84
C PRO A 493 16.23 22.80 -14.47
N GLU A 494 16.18 23.69 -13.48
CA GLU A 494 15.00 24.52 -13.24
C GLU A 494 14.51 25.05 -14.58
N VAL A 495 13.31 24.64 -15.01
CA VAL A 495 12.60 25.35 -16.05
C VAL A 495 12.23 26.70 -15.46
N LEU A 496 13.14 27.66 -15.62
CA LEU A 496 12.86 29.08 -15.52
C LEU A 496 11.85 29.40 -16.64
N VAL A 497 10.57 29.32 -16.31
CA VAL A 497 9.53 30.01 -17.08
C VAL A 497 9.59 31.47 -16.66
N GLY A 498 10.05 32.31 -17.59
CA GLY A 498 9.98 33.77 -17.51
C GLY A 498 8.56 34.30 -17.61
#